data_AF-A0A8J5LL39-F1
#
_entry.id   AF-A0A8J5LL39-F1
#
_cell.length_a   1.000
_cell.length_b   1.000
_cell.length_c   1.000
_cell.angle_alpha   90.00
_cell.angle_beta   90.00
_cell.angle_gamma   90.00
#
_symmetry.space_group_name_H-M   'P 1'
#
loop_
_entity.id
_entity.type
_entity.pdbx_description
1 polymer ?
#
loop_
_entity_poly.entity_id
_entity_poly.type
_entity_poly.pdbx_seq_one_letter_code
_entity_poly.pdbx_strand_id
1 'polypeptide(L)'
;MSRRWETAIQEWYSKSPTANLEYLDLAKTEPTLKELAHNIAVTYDRVSLSNRINLKNFKQIQEELEVLKSENKRLTQAEKDLTQEILENRPLTERQINSLLAKIKEQPKAVEERTIKEDLSKKLERVEELLYKLEAWTSSNNYKEALKATENIEAPSLGFVRPANHRGPTLGAIAAIKQANTQIQLLVTILERLEALDERIRRLEAKESSTSTNLPEEVVKNLSDKIKSLSIQEKPREGKGKLHVFKDPYDLLKEQTKK
;
A
#
# COMPACT_ATOMS: atom_id res chain seq x y z
N MET A 1 -15.88 35.79 -16.73
CA MET A 1 -16.97 36.75 -17.04
C MET A 1 -16.81 38.12 -16.37
N SER A 2 -16.21 38.25 -15.17
CA SER A 2 -16.11 39.52 -14.41
C SER A 2 -15.57 40.72 -15.20
N ARG A 3 -14.52 40.52 -16.00
CA ARG A 3 -13.83 41.61 -16.72
C ARG A 3 -14.72 42.35 -17.73
N ARG A 4 -15.64 41.65 -18.40
CA ARG A 4 -16.60 42.29 -19.34
C ARG A 4 -17.58 43.20 -18.60
N TRP A 5 -18.05 42.76 -17.43
CA TRP A 5 -18.95 43.55 -16.58
C TRP A 5 -18.26 44.75 -15.95
N GLU A 6 -17.03 44.58 -15.46
CA GLU A 6 -16.21 45.68 -14.92
C GLU A 6 -15.89 46.72 -15.98
N THR A 7 -15.56 46.28 -17.20
CA THR A 7 -15.34 47.18 -18.33
C THR A 7 -16.62 47.95 -18.68
N ALA A 8 -17.78 47.27 -18.70
CA ALA A 8 -19.06 47.91 -19.00
C ALA A 8 -19.51 48.91 -17.92
N ILE A 9 -19.25 48.64 -16.64
CA ILE A 9 -19.54 49.56 -15.52
C ILE A 9 -18.61 50.78 -15.59
N GLN A 10 -17.31 50.55 -15.79
CA GLN A 10 -16.33 51.64 -15.94
C GLN A 10 -16.61 52.52 -17.15
N GLU A 11 -16.99 51.91 -18.27
CA GLU A 11 -17.38 52.63 -19.48
C GLU A 11 -18.62 53.50 -19.25
N TRP A 12 -19.60 53.01 -18.48
CA TRP A 12 -20.78 53.81 -18.12
C TRP A 12 -20.39 55.04 -17.28
N TYR A 13 -19.56 54.89 -16.25
CA TYR A 13 -19.11 56.03 -15.45
C TYR A 13 -18.26 57.03 -16.25
N SER A 14 -17.49 56.55 -17.22
CA SER A 14 -16.54 57.39 -17.96
C SER A 14 -17.16 58.10 -19.16
N LYS A 15 -18.16 57.49 -19.82
CA LYS A 15 -18.69 57.94 -21.11
C LYS A 15 -20.19 58.25 -21.10
N SER A 16 -20.92 57.86 -20.06
CA SER A 16 -22.38 58.08 -20.07
C SER A 16 -22.70 59.55 -19.86
N PRO A 17 -23.52 60.16 -20.73
CA PRO A 17 -24.01 61.53 -20.54
C PRO A 17 -24.92 61.66 -19.29
N THR A 18 -25.35 60.53 -18.72
CA THR A 18 -26.18 60.47 -17.51
C THR A 18 -25.39 60.22 -16.22
N ALA A 19 -24.05 60.14 -16.30
CA ALA A 19 -23.18 59.91 -15.15
C ALA A 19 -23.01 61.14 -14.25
N ASN A 20 -22.95 62.35 -14.85
CA ASN A 20 -22.85 63.63 -14.15
C ASN A 20 -24.03 64.51 -14.58
N LEU A 21 -24.98 64.72 -13.67
CA LEU A 21 -26.19 65.49 -13.95
C LEU A 21 -26.29 66.69 -13.01
N GLU A 22 -26.76 67.81 -13.54
CA GLU A 22 -27.14 68.98 -12.77
C GLU A 22 -28.61 68.88 -12.36
N TYR A 23 -28.92 69.32 -11.14
CA TYR A 23 -30.28 69.26 -10.63
C TYR A 23 -31.08 70.47 -11.08
N LEU A 24 -32.25 70.23 -11.66
CA LEU A 24 -33.21 71.29 -11.99
C LEU A 24 -33.94 71.74 -10.72
N ASP A 25 -33.93 73.05 -10.45
CA ASP A 25 -34.67 73.67 -9.34
C ASP A 25 -36.14 73.86 -9.73
N LEU A 26 -36.96 72.88 -9.35
CA LEU A 26 -38.40 72.85 -9.66
C LEU A 26 -39.19 73.94 -8.91
N ALA A 27 -38.60 74.63 -7.94
CA ALA A 27 -39.24 75.75 -7.26
C ALA A 27 -39.20 77.06 -8.09
N LYS A 28 -38.32 77.14 -9.09
CA LYS A 28 -38.09 78.35 -9.90
C LYS A 28 -38.57 78.26 -11.35
N THR A 29 -38.71 77.05 -11.88
CA THR A 29 -39.01 76.82 -13.31
C THR A 29 -39.86 75.57 -13.48
N GLU A 30 -40.92 75.67 -14.29
CA GLU A 30 -41.69 74.50 -14.71
C GLU A 30 -40.90 73.65 -15.71
N PRO A 31 -40.81 72.32 -15.52
CA PRO A 31 -40.03 71.47 -16.39
C PRO A 31 -40.72 71.28 -17.74
N THR A 32 -39.93 71.35 -18.81
CA THR A 32 -40.37 71.03 -20.16
C THR A 32 -40.54 69.52 -20.35
N LEU A 33 -41.35 69.13 -21.34
CA LEU A 33 -41.54 67.71 -21.71
C LEU A 33 -40.21 67.00 -22.06
N LYS A 34 -39.24 67.73 -22.64
CA LYS A 34 -37.91 67.21 -22.96
C LYS A 34 -37.10 66.89 -21.70
N GLU A 35 -37.16 67.75 -20.70
CA GLU A 35 -36.48 67.54 -19.40
C GLU A 35 -37.10 66.37 -18.62
N LEU A 36 -38.43 66.25 -18.66
CA LEU A 36 -39.12 65.09 -18.08
C LEU A 36 -38.73 63.77 -18.79
N ALA A 37 -38.70 63.77 -20.12
CA ALA A 37 -38.25 62.60 -20.90
C ALA A 37 -36.79 62.25 -20.60
N HIS A 38 -35.92 63.25 -20.44
CA HIS A 38 -34.53 63.05 -20.03
C HIS A 38 -34.43 62.42 -18.63
N ASN A 39 -35.21 62.89 -17.65
CA ASN A 39 -35.24 62.32 -16.30
C ASN A 39 -35.70 60.85 -16.28
N ILE A 40 -36.68 60.49 -17.13
CA ILE A 40 -37.12 59.11 -17.28
C ILE A 40 -35.99 58.25 -17.88
N ALA A 41 -35.29 58.75 -18.91
CA ALA A 41 -34.15 58.06 -19.51
C ALA A 41 -33.01 57.85 -18.52
N VAL A 42 -32.66 58.88 -17.73
CA VAL A 42 -31.68 58.79 -16.64
C VAL A 42 -32.08 57.74 -15.60
N THR A 43 -33.35 57.73 -15.20
CA THR A 43 -33.87 56.76 -14.22
C THR A 43 -33.75 55.34 -14.76
N TYR A 44 -34.12 55.13 -16.02
CA TYR A 44 -33.96 53.85 -16.70
C TYR A 44 -32.49 53.41 -16.75
N ASP A 45 -31.58 54.29 -17.13
CA ASP A 45 -30.14 53.99 -17.19
C ASP A 45 -29.58 53.59 -15.82
N ARG A 46 -29.95 54.32 -14.76
CA ARG A 46 -29.51 54.02 -13.38
C ARG A 46 -30.08 52.71 -12.87
N VAL A 47 -31.35 52.42 -13.14
CA VAL A 47 -31.98 51.12 -12.80
C VAL A 47 -31.29 49.99 -13.56
N SER A 48 -30.98 50.19 -14.84
CA SER A 48 -30.25 49.23 -15.66
C SER A 48 -28.86 48.96 -15.08
N LEU A 49 -28.08 49.99 -14.73
CA LEU A 49 -26.78 49.84 -14.07
C LEU A 49 -26.90 49.10 -12.73
N SER A 50 -27.86 49.48 -11.89
CA SER A 50 -28.14 48.83 -10.61
C SER A 50 -28.40 47.33 -10.81
N ASN A 51 -29.21 46.96 -11.79
CA ASN A 51 -29.47 45.55 -12.13
C ASN A 51 -28.19 44.82 -12.56
N ARG A 52 -27.31 45.45 -13.35
CA ARG A 52 -26.03 44.84 -13.74
C ARG A 52 -25.10 44.61 -12.54
N ILE A 53 -25.03 45.57 -11.62
CA ILE A 53 -24.25 45.46 -10.38
C ILE A 53 -24.83 44.36 -9.50
N ASN A 54 -26.14 44.33 -9.31
CA ASN A 54 -26.83 43.32 -8.51
C ASN A 54 -26.60 41.91 -9.07
N LEU A 55 -26.68 41.73 -10.39
CA LEU A 55 -26.38 40.45 -11.03
C LEU A 55 -24.93 40.00 -10.77
N LYS A 56 -23.96 40.91 -10.83
CA LYS A 56 -22.56 40.61 -10.47
C LYS A 56 -22.47 40.15 -9.01
N ASN A 57 -23.07 40.91 -8.09
CA ASN A 57 -23.00 40.62 -6.65
C ASN A 57 -23.68 39.29 -6.31
N PHE A 58 -24.86 39.02 -6.88
CA PHE A 58 -25.55 37.75 -6.68
C PHE A 58 -24.76 36.57 -7.21
N LYS A 59 -24.10 36.73 -8.36
CA LYS A 59 -23.25 35.67 -8.91
C LYS A 59 -22.03 35.40 -8.01
N GLN A 60 -21.38 36.45 -7.50
CA GLN A 60 -20.26 36.30 -6.57
C GLN A 60 -20.69 35.60 -5.27
N ILE A 61 -21.82 36.01 -4.68
CA ILE A 61 -22.38 35.35 -3.49
C ILE A 61 -22.68 33.87 -3.75
N GLN A 62 -23.22 33.53 -4.93
CA GLN A 62 -23.44 32.13 -5.30
C GLN A 62 -22.14 31.33 -5.41
N GLU A 63 -21.08 31.91 -5.99
CA GLU A 63 -19.78 31.25 -6.10
C GLU A 63 -19.15 31.00 -4.71
N GLU A 64 -19.21 32.00 -3.82
CA GLU A 64 -18.73 31.86 -2.43
C GLU A 64 -19.54 30.82 -1.64
N LEU A 65 -20.86 30.77 -1.84
CA LEU A 65 -21.72 29.76 -1.22
C LEU A 65 -21.38 28.33 -1.65
N GLU A 66 -21.07 28.12 -2.92
CA GLU A 66 -20.69 26.78 -3.41
C GLU A 66 -19.31 26.33 -2.89
N VAL A 67 -18.37 27.27 -2.73
CA VAL A 67 -17.09 27.00 -2.04
C VAL A 67 -17.33 26.59 -0.59
N LEU A 68 -18.11 27.39 0.16
CA LEU A 68 -18.42 27.11 1.56
C LEU A 68 -19.16 25.78 1.76
N LYS A 69 -20.11 25.44 0.88
CA LYS A 69 -20.79 24.14 0.91
C LYS A 69 -19.81 22.98 0.71
N SER A 70 -18.90 23.12 -0.26
CA SER A 70 -17.90 22.10 -0.56
C SER A 70 -16.95 21.89 0.62
N GLU A 71 -16.52 22.97 1.27
CA GLU A 71 -15.71 22.91 2.49
C GLU A 71 -16.45 22.28 3.66
N ASN A 72 -17.72 22.65 3.89
CA ASN A 72 -18.53 22.07 4.95
C ASN A 72 -18.72 20.56 4.78
N LYS A 73 -18.94 20.11 3.53
CA LYS A 73 -19.00 18.68 3.17
C LYS A 73 -17.67 17.97 3.50
N ARG A 74 -16.54 18.59 3.17
CA ARG A 74 -15.20 18.06 3.47
C ARG A 74 -14.96 17.95 4.98
N LEU A 75 -15.29 18.99 5.74
CA LEU A 75 -15.13 19.01 7.20
C LEU A 75 -16.03 17.98 7.88
N THR A 76 -17.28 17.86 7.44
CA THR A 76 -18.22 16.84 7.95
C THR A 76 -17.69 15.42 7.70
N GLN A 77 -17.06 15.18 6.55
CA GLN A 77 -16.46 13.87 6.27
C GLN A 77 -15.24 13.63 7.17
N ALA A 78 -14.36 14.61 7.31
CA ALA A 78 -13.20 14.51 8.21
C ALA A 78 -13.61 14.26 9.67
N GLU A 79 -14.69 14.90 10.14
CA GLU A 79 -15.24 14.66 11.48
C GLU A 79 -15.74 13.23 11.64
N LYS A 80 -16.42 12.67 10.63
CA LYS A 80 -16.86 11.27 10.65
C LYS A 80 -15.68 10.31 10.70
N ASP A 81 -14.67 10.54 9.87
CA ASP A 81 -13.48 9.71 9.79
C ASP A 81 -12.72 9.74 11.13
N LEU A 82 -12.54 10.92 11.72
CA LEU A 82 -11.91 11.08 13.03
C LEU A 82 -12.74 10.44 14.15
N THR A 83 -14.07 10.57 14.10
CA THR A 83 -14.97 9.92 15.07
C THR A 83 -14.84 8.41 14.99
N GLN A 84 -14.74 7.85 13.77
CA GLN A 84 -14.50 6.43 13.57
C GLN A 84 -13.14 6.01 14.12
N GLU A 85 -12.08 6.76 13.82
CA GLU A 85 -10.73 6.48 14.33
C GLU A 85 -10.68 6.53 15.88
N ILE A 86 -11.39 7.47 16.51
CA ILE A 86 -11.51 7.56 17.98
C ILE A 86 -12.28 6.36 18.54
N LEU A 87 -13.33 5.90 17.85
CA LEU A 87 -14.08 4.71 18.27
C LEU A 87 -13.23 3.44 18.16
N GLU A 88 -12.45 3.30 17.09
CA GLU A 88 -11.54 2.18 16.86
C GLU A 88 -10.36 2.17 17.86
N ASN A 89 -9.85 3.35 18.20
CA ASN A 89 -8.76 3.53 19.18
C ASN A 89 -9.24 3.82 20.61
N ARG A 90 -10.52 3.60 20.90
CA ARG A 90 -11.08 3.90 22.22
C ARG A 90 -10.38 3.03 23.26
N PRO A 91 -9.72 3.62 24.28
CA PRO A 91 -9.11 2.83 25.33
C PRO A 91 -10.17 1.97 26.02
N LEU A 92 -9.88 0.68 26.13
CA LEU A 92 -10.76 -0.30 26.76
C LEU A 92 -11.10 0.19 28.18
N THR A 93 -12.39 0.15 28.51
CA THR A 93 -12.83 0.49 29.86
C THR A 93 -12.26 -0.49 30.88
N GLU A 94 -12.10 -0.06 32.14
CA GLU A 94 -11.58 -0.89 33.23
C GLU A 94 -12.31 -2.24 33.36
N ARG A 95 -13.63 -2.26 33.08
CA ARG A 95 -14.43 -3.49 33.03
C ARG A 95 -14.04 -4.42 31.87
N GLN A 96 -13.74 -3.87 30.69
CA GLN A 96 -13.28 -4.65 29.53
C GLN A 96 -11.87 -5.19 29.76
N ILE A 97 -10.99 -4.39 30.36
CA ILE A 97 -9.65 -4.82 30.76
C ILE A 97 -9.73 -5.94 31.81
N ASN A 98 -10.57 -5.80 32.83
CA ASN A 98 -10.75 -6.83 33.86
C ASN A 98 -11.37 -8.12 33.29
N SER A 99 -12.29 -8.02 32.32
CA SER A 99 -12.83 -9.18 31.61
C SER A 99 -11.77 -9.87 30.74
N LEU A 100 -10.92 -9.11 30.05
CA LEU A 100 -9.80 -9.63 29.29
C LEU A 100 -8.75 -10.28 30.20
N LEU A 101 -8.42 -9.66 31.33
CA LEU A 101 -7.53 -10.23 32.33
C LEU A 101 -8.07 -11.53 32.91
N ALA A 102 -9.38 -11.63 33.16
CA ALA A 102 -10.01 -12.89 33.58
C ALA A 102 -9.89 -13.97 32.49
N LYS A 103 -10.13 -13.63 31.22
CA LYS A 103 -9.95 -14.54 30.08
C LYS A 103 -8.48 -14.96 29.89
N ILE A 104 -7.54 -14.03 30.04
CA ILE A 104 -6.09 -14.29 29.97
C ILE A 104 -5.65 -15.17 31.15
N LYS A 105 -6.26 -15.03 32.32
CA LYS A 105 -5.98 -15.87 33.48
C LYS A 105 -6.53 -17.30 33.34
N GLU A 106 -7.59 -17.50 32.55
CA GLU A 106 -8.09 -18.83 32.15
C GLU A 106 -7.26 -19.46 31.00
N GLN A 107 -6.64 -18.65 30.14
CA GLN A 107 -5.83 -19.13 29.02
C GLN A 107 -4.70 -20.09 29.41
N PRO A 108 -3.88 -19.94 30.46
CA PRO A 108 -2.79 -20.87 30.72
C PRO A 108 -3.24 -22.32 30.95
N LYS A 109 -4.39 -22.56 31.60
CA LYS A 109 -4.92 -23.92 31.80
C LYS A 109 -5.45 -24.54 30.49
N ALA A 110 -6.09 -23.74 29.66
CA ALA A 110 -6.57 -24.18 28.35
C ALA A 110 -5.45 -24.30 27.31
N VAL A 111 -4.41 -23.48 27.41
CA VAL A 111 -3.22 -23.50 26.54
C VAL A 111 -2.34 -24.68 26.89
N GLU A 112 -2.16 -25.07 28.15
CA GLU A 112 -1.41 -26.29 28.48
C GLU A 112 -2.11 -27.56 27.97
N GLU A 113 -3.42 -27.70 28.15
CA GLU A 113 -4.18 -28.83 27.58
C GLU A 113 -4.18 -28.83 26.03
N ARG A 114 -4.28 -27.65 25.41
CA ARG A 114 -4.24 -27.52 23.94
C ARG A 114 -2.84 -27.72 23.38
N THR A 115 -1.79 -27.24 24.05
CA THR A 115 -0.39 -27.37 23.62
C THR A 115 0.07 -28.81 23.77
N ILE A 116 -0.34 -29.51 24.85
CA ILE A 116 -0.08 -30.94 25.00
C ILE A 116 -0.85 -31.73 23.93
N LYS A 117 -2.13 -31.42 23.67
CA LYS A 117 -2.89 -32.07 22.58
C LYS A 117 -2.33 -31.78 21.18
N GLU A 118 -1.93 -30.54 20.89
CA GLU A 118 -1.33 -30.17 19.61
C GLU A 118 0.08 -30.76 19.45
N ASP A 119 0.89 -30.82 20.51
CA ASP A 119 2.22 -31.45 20.45
C ASP A 119 2.11 -32.98 20.33
N LEU A 120 1.16 -33.61 21.03
CA LEU A 120 0.83 -35.02 20.79
C LEU A 120 0.27 -35.24 19.39
N SER A 121 -0.59 -34.36 18.87
CA SER A 121 -1.15 -34.47 17.51
C SER A 121 -0.05 -34.32 16.47
N LYS A 122 0.87 -33.36 16.62
CA LYS A 122 2.02 -33.17 15.73
C LYS A 122 3.00 -34.33 15.82
N LYS A 123 3.23 -34.88 17.02
CA LYS A 123 4.05 -36.08 17.20
C LYS A 123 3.38 -37.31 16.60
N LEU A 124 2.06 -37.42 16.69
CA LEU A 124 1.28 -38.50 16.08
C LEU A 124 1.32 -38.39 14.56
N GLU A 125 1.06 -37.21 13.98
CA GLU A 125 1.22 -36.93 12.55
C GLU A 125 2.64 -37.23 12.08
N ARG A 126 3.67 -36.87 12.87
CA ARG A 126 5.07 -37.20 12.56
C ARG A 126 5.31 -38.71 12.56
N VAL A 127 4.74 -39.43 13.52
CA VAL A 127 4.85 -40.89 13.62
C VAL A 127 4.07 -41.56 12.50
N GLU A 128 2.89 -41.07 12.13
CA GLU A 128 2.08 -41.53 11.01
C GLU A 128 2.78 -41.27 9.67
N GLU A 129 3.41 -40.10 9.49
CA GLU A 129 4.23 -39.83 8.32
C GLU A 129 5.45 -40.74 8.25
N LEU A 130 6.12 -40.99 9.38
CA LEU A 130 7.27 -41.89 9.44
C LEU A 130 6.84 -43.33 9.20
N LEU A 131 5.66 -43.74 9.69
CA LEU A 131 5.05 -45.03 9.39
C LEU A 131 4.65 -45.11 7.92
N TYR A 132 4.08 -44.07 7.32
CA TYR A 132 3.76 -44.03 5.89
C TYR A 132 5.02 -44.05 5.04
N LYS A 133 6.10 -43.35 5.44
CA LYS A 133 7.40 -43.40 4.76
C LYS A 133 8.06 -44.75 4.93
N LEU A 134 7.97 -45.37 6.11
CA LEU A 134 8.49 -46.70 6.38
C LEU A 134 7.67 -47.77 5.67
N GLU A 135 6.35 -47.63 5.62
CA GLU A 135 5.42 -48.48 4.89
C GLU A 135 5.58 -48.27 3.39
N ALA A 136 5.83 -47.07 2.88
CA ALA A 136 6.17 -46.85 1.48
C ALA A 136 7.59 -47.35 1.13
N TRP A 137 8.51 -47.36 2.10
CA TRP A 137 9.87 -47.91 1.94
C TRP A 137 9.89 -49.44 2.06
N THR A 138 9.01 -50.03 2.86
CA THR A 138 8.84 -51.50 2.99
C THR A 138 7.85 -52.07 1.96
N SER A 139 6.87 -51.28 1.54
CA SER A 139 5.96 -51.51 0.39
C SER A 139 6.53 -50.98 -0.91
N SER A 140 7.78 -50.49 -0.91
CA SER A 140 8.62 -50.42 -2.12
C SER A 140 8.86 -51.87 -2.55
N ASN A 141 7.82 -52.41 -3.16
CA ASN A 141 7.72 -53.72 -3.74
C ASN A 141 8.64 -53.84 -4.95
N ASN A 142 9.39 -52.80 -5.31
CA ASN A 142 10.37 -52.72 -6.40
C ASN A 142 11.26 -53.96 -6.47
N TYR A 143 11.73 -54.48 -5.33
CA TYR A 143 12.55 -55.70 -5.31
C TYR A 143 11.74 -56.96 -5.68
N LYS A 144 10.52 -57.10 -5.14
CA LYS A 144 9.63 -58.23 -5.50
C LYS A 144 9.06 -58.08 -6.91
N GLU A 145 8.84 -56.87 -7.38
CA GLU A 145 8.40 -56.52 -8.73
C GLU A 145 9.51 -56.75 -9.74
N ALA A 146 10.76 -56.40 -9.43
CA ALA A 146 11.91 -56.72 -10.26
C ALA A 146 12.15 -58.22 -10.34
N LEU A 147 11.98 -58.95 -9.22
CA LEU A 147 11.98 -60.41 -9.24
C LEU A 147 10.85 -60.96 -10.11
N LYS A 148 9.61 -60.48 -9.94
CA LYS A 148 8.46 -60.90 -10.77
C LYS A 148 8.65 -60.58 -12.27
N ALA A 149 9.23 -59.42 -12.60
CA ALA A 149 9.49 -59.01 -13.96
C ALA A 149 10.57 -59.89 -14.62
N THR A 150 11.62 -60.23 -13.88
CA THR A 150 12.69 -61.12 -14.36
C THR A 150 12.32 -62.60 -14.33
N GLU A 151 11.37 -63.01 -13.48
CA GLU A 151 10.78 -64.35 -13.44
C GLU A 151 10.12 -64.70 -14.78
N ASN A 152 9.42 -63.74 -15.39
CA ASN A 152 8.76 -63.92 -16.69
C ASN A 152 9.77 -64.07 -17.85
N ILE A 153 11.01 -63.63 -17.67
CA ILE A 153 12.07 -63.74 -18.68
C ILE A 153 12.77 -65.10 -18.53
N GLU A 154 13.22 -65.43 -17.32
CA GLU A 154 13.87 -66.71 -17.05
C GLU A 154 13.73 -67.15 -15.58
N ALA A 155 12.80 -68.08 -15.33
CA ALA A 155 12.57 -68.65 -14.01
C ALA A 155 13.69 -69.63 -13.56
N PRO A 156 14.01 -69.73 -12.26
CA PRO A 156 13.60 -68.82 -11.20
C PRO A 156 14.41 -67.52 -11.25
N SER A 157 13.76 -66.39 -10.95
CA SER A 157 14.44 -65.13 -10.71
C SER A 157 15.29 -65.23 -9.44
N LEU A 158 16.49 -64.66 -9.48
CA LEU A 158 17.44 -64.75 -8.37
C LEU A 158 17.82 -63.35 -7.90
N GLY A 159 17.50 -63.07 -6.65
CA GLY A 159 17.89 -61.85 -5.96
C GLY A 159 19.15 -62.07 -5.13
N PHE A 160 19.17 -61.76 -3.84
CA PHE A 160 20.31 -62.12 -2.99
C PHE A 160 20.45 -63.64 -2.83
N VAL A 161 21.48 -64.23 -3.44
CA VAL A 161 21.78 -65.66 -3.31
C VAL A 161 23.03 -65.89 -2.47
N ARG A 162 23.08 -67.01 -1.74
CA ARG A 162 24.30 -67.45 -1.05
C ARG A 162 25.22 -68.14 -2.07
N PRO A 163 26.47 -67.68 -2.25
CA PRO A 163 27.42 -68.31 -3.18
C PRO A 163 27.68 -69.79 -2.86
N ALA A 164 27.57 -70.16 -1.58
CA ALA A 164 27.75 -71.53 -1.12
C ALA A 164 26.73 -72.53 -1.73
N ASN A 165 25.56 -72.06 -2.17
CA ASN A 165 24.49 -72.89 -2.70
C ASN A 165 24.57 -73.10 -4.23
N HIS A 166 25.43 -72.35 -4.92
CA HIS A 166 25.54 -72.36 -6.39
C HIS A 166 26.98 -72.68 -6.82
N ARG A 167 27.55 -73.76 -6.24
CA ARG A 167 28.94 -74.15 -6.50
C ARG A 167 29.06 -74.88 -7.84
N GLY A 168 30.09 -74.52 -8.60
CA GLY A 168 30.40 -75.08 -9.91
C GLY A 168 30.45 -73.98 -10.98
N PRO A 169 31.31 -74.13 -12.02
CA PRO A 169 31.55 -73.08 -13.00
C PRO A 169 30.28 -72.66 -13.75
N THR A 170 29.40 -73.61 -14.07
CA THR A 170 28.16 -73.35 -14.81
C THR A 170 27.04 -72.82 -13.91
N LEU A 171 26.82 -73.42 -12.73
CA LEU A 171 25.73 -73.02 -11.83
C LEU A 171 25.97 -71.65 -11.19
N GLY A 172 27.23 -71.33 -10.86
CA GLY A 172 27.61 -70.01 -10.36
C GLY A 172 27.43 -68.91 -11.40
N ALA A 173 27.81 -69.18 -12.66
CA ALA A 173 27.63 -68.25 -13.77
C ALA A 173 26.14 -67.98 -14.06
N ILE A 174 25.31 -69.03 -14.09
CA ILE A 174 23.85 -68.90 -14.27
C ILE A 174 23.23 -68.07 -13.14
N ALA A 175 23.62 -68.34 -11.88
CA ALA A 175 23.12 -67.57 -10.75
C ALA A 175 23.50 -66.09 -10.85
N ALA A 176 24.76 -65.79 -11.20
CA ALA A 176 25.24 -64.43 -11.36
C ALA A 176 24.52 -63.68 -12.50
N ILE A 177 24.27 -64.34 -13.64
CA ILE A 177 23.53 -63.76 -14.78
C ILE A 177 22.10 -63.39 -14.35
N LYS A 178 21.42 -64.29 -13.64
CA LYS A 178 20.05 -64.05 -13.16
C LYS A 178 19.99 -62.91 -12.13
N GLN A 179 20.96 -62.86 -11.23
CA GLN A 179 21.12 -61.73 -10.30
C GLN A 179 21.37 -60.41 -11.02
N ALA A 180 22.22 -60.42 -12.05
CA ALA A 180 22.50 -59.24 -12.86
C ALA A 180 21.24 -58.75 -13.58
N ASN A 181 20.40 -59.65 -14.11
CA ASN A 181 19.13 -59.28 -14.74
C ASN A 181 18.18 -58.60 -13.74
N THR A 182 18.06 -59.10 -12.51
CA THR A 182 17.24 -58.46 -11.46
C THR A 182 17.82 -57.10 -11.04
N GLN A 183 19.15 -56.97 -10.99
CA GLN A 183 19.82 -55.68 -10.71
C GLN A 183 19.59 -54.65 -11.83
N ILE A 184 19.70 -55.06 -13.10
CA ILE A 184 19.42 -54.19 -14.25
C ILE A 184 17.96 -53.71 -14.20
N GLN A 185 17.01 -54.59 -13.92
CA GLN A 185 15.60 -54.21 -13.79
C GLN A 185 15.38 -53.18 -12.69
N LEU A 186 16.05 -53.33 -11.54
CA LEU A 186 16.00 -52.34 -10.46
C LEU A 186 16.61 -51.00 -10.87
N LEU A 187 17.72 -51.01 -11.59
CA LEU A 187 18.36 -49.79 -12.10
C LEU A 187 17.49 -49.06 -13.11
N VAL A 188 16.82 -49.78 -14.01
CA VAL A 188 15.86 -49.19 -14.96
C VAL A 188 14.72 -48.50 -14.21
N THR A 189 14.13 -49.16 -13.21
CA THR A 189 13.07 -48.56 -12.38
C THR A 189 13.55 -47.33 -11.61
N ILE A 190 14.82 -47.31 -11.17
CA ILE A 190 15.41 -46.12 -10.53
C ILE A 190 15.56 -44.98 -11.54
N LEU A 191 16.04 -45.26 -12.75
CA LEU A 191 16.21 -44.25 -13.81
C LEU A 191 14.87 -43.62 -14.20
N GLU A 192 13.82 -44.42 -14.43
CA GLU A 192 12.48 -43.92 -14.75
C GLU A 192 11.92 -42.99 -13.65
N ARG A 193 12.19 -43.32 -12.38
CA ARG A 193 11.78 -42.48 -11.25
C ARG A 193 12.59 -41.19 -11.16
N LEU A 194 13.88 -41.24 -11.52
CA LEU A 194 14.74 -40.06 -11.54
C LEU A 194 14.28 -39.07 -12.62
N GLU A 195 13.97 -39.56 -13.81
CA GLU A 195 13.40 -38.73 -14.89
C GLU A 195 12.07 -38.10 -14.49
N ALA A 196 11.19 -38.84 -13.82
CA ALA A 196 9.92 -38.32 -13.32
C ALA A 196 10.11 -37.25 -12.23
N LEU A 197 11.14 -37.38 -11.38
CA LEU A 197 11.49 -36.40 -10.37
C LEU A 197 12.08 -35.13 -10.98
N ASP A 198 12.99 -35.27 -11.96
CA ASP A 198 13.58 -34.13 -12.69
C ASP A 198 12.50 -33.29 -13.39
N GLU A 199 11.52 -33.94 -14.02
CA GLU A 199 10.38 -33.26 -14.62
C GLU A 199 9.53 -32.51 -13.56
N ARG A 200 9.36 -33.08 -12.38
CA ARG A 200 8.63 -32.42 -11.28
C ARG A 200 9.40 -31.22 -10.72
N ILE A 201 10.72 -31.31 -10.60
CA ILE A 201 11.59 -30.21 -10.17
C ILE A 201 11.50 -29.06 -11.19
N ARG A 202 11.63 -29.35 -12.48
CA ARG A 202 11.49 -28.33 -13.55
C ARG A 202 10.15 -27.60 -13.48
N ARG A 203 9.05 -28.30 -13.21
CA ARG A 203 7.73 -27.68 -13.05
C ARG A 203 7.64 -26.77 -11.82
N LEU A 204 8.33 -27.10 -10.74
CA LEU A 204 8.37 -26.30 -9.52
C LEU A 204 9.22 -25.04 -9.71
N GLU A 205 10.39 -25.17 -10.34
CA GLU A 205 11.26 -24.03 -10.67
C GLU A 205 10.59 -23.06 -11.67
N ALA A 206 9.85 -23.59 -12.64
CA ALA A 206 9.03 -22.76 -13.55
C ALA A 206 7.91 -22.00 -12.81
N LYS A 207 7.46 -22.50 -11.66
CA LYS A 207 6.41 -21.88 -10.84
C LYS A 207 6.99 -20.83 -9.88
N GLU A 208 8.18 -21.07 -9.33
CA GLU A 208 8.89 -20.09 -8.48
C GLU A 208 9.38 -18.87 -9.27
N SER A 209 9.83 -19.06 -10.52
CA SER A 209 10.21 -17.95 -11.41
C SER A 209 9.04 -17.01 -11.78
N SER A 210 7.79 -17.46 -11.66
CA SER A 210 6.61 -16.58 -11.78
C SER A 210 6.23 -15.82 -10.50
N THR A 211 6.87 -16.11 -9.36
CA THR A 211 6.47 -15.60 -8.03
C THR A 211 7.49 -14.62 -7.41
N SER A 212 8.71 -14.50 -7.94
CA SER A 212 9.76 -13.61 -7.39
C SER A 212 9.93 -12.31 -8.18
N THR A 213 9.01 -11.36 -8.02
CA THR A 213 9.29 -9.92 -8.19
C THR A 213 8.21 -9.10 -7.50
N ASN A 214 8.66 -8.08 -6.75
CA ASN A 214 7.88 -7.04 -6.04
C ASN A 214 7.63 -7.25 -4.54
N LEU A 215 8.69 -7.16 -3.73
CA LEU A 215 8.56 -6.36 -2.51
C LEU A 215 8.55 -4.89 -2.95
N PRO A 216 7.50 -4.10 -2.66
CA PRO A 216 7.39 -2.72 -3.14
C PRO A 216 8.54 -1.85 -2.64
N GLU A 217 9.22 -1.14 -3.54
CA GLU A 217 10.24 -0.12 -3.23
C GLU A 217 9.79 0.90 -2.18
N GLU A 218 8.48 1.07 -2.02
CA GLU A 218 7.83 1.91 -1.02
C GLU A 218 8.14 1.49 0.42
N VAL A 219 8.26 0.18 0.70
CA VAL A 219 8.58 -0.30 2.06
C VAL A 219 10.03 0.02 2.41
N VAL A 220 10.93 -0.13 1.45
CA VAL A 220 12.36 0.22 1.61
C VAL A 220 12.54 1.73 1.76
N LYS A 221 11.77 2.52 1.01
CA LYS A 221 11.77 3.99 1.10
C LYS A 221 11.26 4.48 2.46
N ASN A 222 10.15 3.92 2.95
CA ASN A 222 9.58 4.26 4.26
C ASN A 222 10.51 3.93 5.43
N LEU A 223 11.25 2.83 5.35
CA LEU A 223 12.27 2.47 6.34
C LEU A 223 13.46 3.44 6.30
N SER A 224 13.91 3.83 5.11
CA SER A 224 14.99 4.81 4.96
C SER A 224 14.61 6.19 5.47
N ASP A 225 13.35 6.62 5.29
CA ASP A 225 12.88 7.93 5.74
C ASP A 225 12.71 7.97 7.26
N LYS A 226 12.31 6.84 7.89
CA LYS A 226 12.26 6.72 9.36
C LYS A 226 13.62 6.81 10.02
N ILE A 227 14.66 6.23 9.39
CA ILE A 227 16.03 6.31 9.90
C ILE A 227 16.59 7.75 9.79
N LYS A 228 16.27 8.48 8.71
CA LYS A 228 16.65 9.91 8.58
C LYS A 228 15.99 10.80 9.64
N SER A 229 14.80 10.44 10.12
CA SER A 229 14.06 11.24 11.13
C SER A 229 14.66 11.16 12.54
N LEU A 230 15.58 10.23 12.80
CA LEU A 230 16.24 10.03 14.09
C LEU A 230 17.69 10.57 14.10
N SER A 231 17.94 11.72 13.45
CA SER A 231 19.23 12.39 13.53
C SER A 231 19.32 13.28 14.78
N ILE A 232 20.28 12.95 15.65
CA ILE A 232 20.67 13.71 16.85
C ILE A 232 21.00 15.16 16.43
N GLN A 233 20.38 16.15 17.09
CA GLN A 233 20.56 17.57 16.79
C GLN A 233 21.99 18.04 17.10
N GLU A 234 22.72 18.50 16.08
CA GLU A 234 23.93 19.32 16.24
C GLU A 234 23.57 20.81 16.27
N LYS A 235 24.28 21.55 17.13
CA LYS A 235 24.09 22.97 17.53
C LYS A 235 23.98 23.94 16.32
N PRO A 236 23.17 25.01 16.40
CA PRO A 236 22.92 25.92 15.26
C PRO A 236 24.20 26.66 14.83
N ARG A 237 24.47 26.71 13.52
CA ARG A 237 25.55 27.54 12.93
C ARG A 237 24.93 28.79 12.29
N GLU A 238 25.28 29.96 12.80
CA GLU A 238 24.89 31.25 12.23
C GLU A 238 25.58 31.51 10.88
N GLY A 239 24.82 32.00 9.89
CA GLY A 239 25.34 32.36 8.58
C GLY A 239 26.00 33.74 8.57
N LYS A 240 27.21 33.84 7.99
CA LYS A 240 27.93 35.11 7.82
C LYS A 240 27.22 36.00 6.78
N GLY A 241 26.57 37.08 7.22
CA GLY A 241 26.02 38.13 6.36
C GLY A 241 26.99 39.29 6.15
N LYS A 242 26.88 40.00 5.03
CA LYS A 242 27.58 41.27 4.76
C LYS A 242 26.90 42.38 5.56
N LEU A 243 27.62 42.98 6.51
CA LEU A 243 27.14 44.12 7.30
C LEU A 243 27.37 45.41 6.51
N HIS A 244 26.30 46.09 6.07
CA HIS A 244 26.40 47.40 5.44
C HIS A 244 26.34 48.48 6.53
N VAL A 245 27.46 49.14 6.78
CA VAL A 245 27.63 50.19 7.79
C VAL A 245 28.20 51.45 7.13
N PHE A 246 27.77 52.62 7.57
CA PHE A 246 28.20 53.90 7.01
C PHE A 246 29.67 54.24 7.35
N LYS A 247 30.20 53.70 8.45
CA LYS A 247 31.61 53.78 8.87
C LYS A 247 31.98 52.48 9.58
N ASP A 248 33.21 51.99 9.39
CA ASP A 248 33.66 50.73 9.97
C ASP A 248 33.65 50.82 11.53
N PRO A 249 32.95 49.91 12.23
CA PRO A 249 32.89 49.89 13.70
C PRO A 249 34.26 49.78 14.38
N TYR A 250 35.24 49.16 13.73
CA TYR A 250 36.58 49.02 14.28
C TYR A 250 37.38 50.33 14.22
N ASP A 251 37.06 51.21 13.27
CA ASP A 251 37.70 52.53 13.18
C ASP A 251 37.15 53.50 14.24
N LEU A 252 35.86 53.39 14.58
CA LEU A 252 35.27 54.10 15.72
C LEU A 252 35.91 53.66 17.05
N LEU A 253 36.23 52.38 17.18
CA LEU A 253 36.90 51.84 18.37
C LEU A 253 38.34 52.37 18.51
N LYS A 254 39.05 52.55 17.39
CA LYS A 254 40.40 53.15 17.34
C LYS A 254 40.39 54.66 17.62
N GLU A 255 39.36 55.39 17.15
CA GLU A 255 39.15 56.81 17.48
C GLU A 255 38.88 57.01 18.98
N GLN A 256 38.14 56.09 19.61
CA GLN A 256 37.84 56.12 21.05
C GLN A 256 39.04 55.74 21.93
N THR A 257 39.95 54.90 21.44
CA THR A 257 41.16 54.48 22.20
C THR A 257 42.35 55.42 22.03
N LYS A 258 42.27 56.40 21.11
CA LYS A 258 43.27 57.47 20.94
C LYS A 258 42.82 58.83 21.55
N LYS A 259 41.66 58.86 22.20
CA LYS A 259 41.24 59.93 23.12
C LYS A 259 41.51 59.51 24.55
#